data_AF-A0A1J4WTG6-F1
#
_entry.id   AF-A0A1J4WTG6-F1
#
_cell.length_a   1.000
_cell.length_b   1.000
_cell.length_c   1.000
_cell.angle_alpha   90.00
_cell.angle_beta   90.00
_cell.angle_gamma   90.00
#
_symmetry.space_group_name_H-M   'P 1'
#
loop_
_entity.id
_entity.type
_entity.pdbx_description
1 polymer ?
#
loop_
_entity_poly.entity_id
_entity_poly.type
_entity_poly.pdbx_seq_one_letter_code
_entity_poly.pdbx_strand_id
1 'polypeptide(L)' 'MNSFLQDHSGLFLLALLWTLPWKGIALWKAAKLSQKNWFIVLLVVNTLAILDIIYIFAVARKKEESRLAK' A
#
# COMPACT_ATOMS: atom_id res chain seq x y z
N MET A 1 -30.78 0.15 -18.42
CA MET A 1 -29.42 -0.41 -18.25
C MET A 1 -28.41 0.55 -17.60
N ASN A 2 -28.81 1.76 -17.15
CA ASN A 2 -27.89 2.77 -16.58
C ASN A 2 -28.23 3.18 -15.13
N SER A 3 -28.95 2.36 -14.36
CA SER A 3 -29.34 2.68 -12.96
C SER A 3 -28.55 1.91 -11.89
N PHE A 4 -27.82 0.85 -12.24
CA PHE A 4 -27.10 0.00 -11.28
C PHE A 4 -25.71 0.52 -10.89
N LEU A 5 -25.10 1.39 -11.70
CA LEU A 5 -23.78 1.96 -11.42
C LEU A 5 -23.83 3.29 -10.64
N GLN A 6 -25.02 3.87 -10.48
CA GLN A 6 -25.17 5.21 -9.90
C GLN A 6 -25.20 5.20 -8.36
N ASP A 7 -25.50 4.06 -7.75
CA ASP A 7 -25.85 3.97 -6.32
C ASP A 7 -24.65 3.68 -5.38
N HIS A 8 -23.48 3.31 -5.92
CA HIS A 8 -22.30 2.91 -5.11
C HIS A 8 -21.04 3.74 -5.34
N SER A 9 -21.12 4.81 -6.16
CA SER A 9 -20.00 5.69 -6.51
C SER A 9 -19.23 6.24 -5.30
N GLY A 10 -19.93 6.51 -4.20
CA GLY A 10 -19.33 7.03 -2.96
C GLY A 10 -18.40 6.02 -2.26
N LEU A 11 -18.77 4.74 -2.25
CA LEU A 11 -17.96 3.69 -1.62
C LEU A 11 -16.65 3.45 -2.38
N PHE A 12 -16.69 3.50 -3.72
CA PHE A 12 -15.49 3.40 -4.55
C PHE A 12 -14.53 4.57 -4.33
N LEU A 13 -15.06 5.80 -4.23
CA LEU A 13 -14.24 6.97 -3.92
C LEU A 13 -13.59 6.88 -2.54
N LEU A 14 -14.33 6.46 -1.52
CA LEU A 14 -13.81 6.19 -0.18
C LEU A 14 -12.71 5.11 -0.20
N ALA A 15 -12.92 4.01 -0.92
CA ALA A 15 -11.94 2.95 -1.05
C ALA A 15 -10.66 3.42 -1.77
N LEU A 16 -10.79 4.25 -2.81
CA LEU A 16 -9.64 4.86 -3.50
C LEU A 16 -8.87 5.80 -2.58
N LEU A 17 -9.57 6.71 -1.89
CA LEU A 17 -8.96 7.65 -0.95
C LEU A 17 -8.33 6.95 0.25
N TRP A 18 -8.87 5.81 0.68
CA TRP A 18 -8.27 4.99 1.72
C TRP A 18 -7.03 4.25 1.24
N THR A 19 -7.11 3.58 0.09
CA THR A 19 -6.05 2.66 -0.35
C THR A 19 -4.86 3.33 -1.02
N LEU A 20 -5.08 4.42 -1.78
CA LEU A 20 -4.03 5.11 -2.52
C LEU A 20 -2.91 5.67 -1.64
N PRO A 21 -3.19 6.37 -0.53
CA PRO A 21 -2.12 6.92 0.32
C PRO A 21 -1.22 5.82 0.91
N TRP A 22 -1.82 4.76 1.47
CA TRP A 22 -1.07 3.66 2.07
C TRP A 22 -0.24 2.92 1.02
N LYS A 23 -0.82 2.62 -0.14
CA LYS A 23 -0.13 1.91 -1.22
C LYS A 23 1.04 2.72 -1.80
N GLY A 24 0.84 4.02 -1.99
CA GLY A 24 1.91 4.93 -2.42
C GLY A 24 3.07 4.98 -1.42
N ILE A 25 2.78 5.11 -0.13
CA ILE A 25 3.81 5.16 0.94
C ILE A 25 4.54 3.82 1.05
N ALA A 26 3.83 2.69 0.98
CA ALA A 26 4.43 1.36 1.08
C ALA A 26 5.38 1.09 -0.10
N LEU A 27 4.95 1.41 -1.33
CA LEU A 27 5.78 1.28 -2.52
C LEU A 27 6.99 2.23 -2.50
N TRP A 28 6.82 3.49 -2.07
CA TRP A 28 7.94 4.43 -1.89
C TRP A 28 8.97 3.85 -0.92
N LYS A 29 8.53 3.39 0.27
CA LYS A 29 9.42 2.81 1.27
C LYS A 29 10.13 1.56 0.75
N ALA A 30 9.44 0.69 0.03
CA ALA A 30 10.02 -0.50 -0.58
C ALA A 30 11.11 -0.16 -1.62
N ALA A 31 10.88 0.86 -2.44
CA ALA A 31 11.86 1.37 -3.40
C ALA A 31 13.08 1.97 -2.68
N LYS A 32 12.86 2.86 -1.68
CA LYS A 32 13.94 3.52 -0.91
C LYS A 32 14.80 2.51 -0.15
N LEU A 33 14.21 1.44 0.37
CA LEU A 33 14.90 0.38 1.11
C LEU A 33 15.46 -0.73 0.19
N SER A 34 15.39 -0.55 -1.13
CA SER A 34 15.85 -1.51 -2.15
C SER A 34 15.26 -2.91 -1.99
N GLN A 35 14.02 -3.02 -1.50
CA GLN A 35 13.35 -4.29 -1.30
C GLN A 35 12.51 -4.69 -2.52
N LYS A 36 13.19 -5.17 -3.57
CA LYS A 36 12.57 -5.54 -4.86
C LYS A 36 11.41 -6.55 -4.71
N ASN A 37 11.59 -7.59 -3.90
CA ASN A 37 10.55 -8.61 -3.69
C ASN A 37 9.30 -8.00 -3.05
N TRP A 38 9.47 -7.15 -2.03
CA TRP A 38 8.35 -6.48 -1.37
C TRP A 38 7.67 -5.45 -2.26
N PHE A 39 8.42 -4.75 -3.11
CA PHE A 39 7.86 -3.84 -4.10
C PHE A 39 6.91 -4.59 -5.05
N ILE A 40 7.33 -5.75 -5.58
CA ILE A 40 6.50 -6.57 -6.47
C ILE A 40 5.27 -7.10 -5.74
N VAL A 41 5.44 -7.61 -4.52
CA VAL A 41 4.32 -8.14 -3.72
C VAL A 41 3.28 -7.05 -3.44
N LEU A 42 3.69 -5.86 -2.99
CA LEU A 42 2.79 -4.74 -2.73
C LEU A 42 2.09 -4.24 -4.00
N LEU A 43 2.76 -4.33 -5.16
CA LEU A 43 2.18 -3.94 -6.43
C LEU A 43 1.05 -4.90 -6.87
N VAL A 44 1.32 -6.20 -6.82
CA VAL A 44 0.41 -7.24 -7.32
C VAL A 44 -0.73 -7.54 -6.34
N VAL A 45 -0.46 -7.52 -5.04
CA VAL A 45 -1.44 -7.84 -4.01
C VAL A 45 -2.31 -6.62 -3.73
N ASN A 46 -3.64 -6.78 -3.82
CA ASN A 46 -4.62 -5.73 -3.55
C ASN A 46 -5.50 -6.14 -2.36
N THR A 47 -4.99 -5.95 -1.14
CA THR A 47 -5.69 -6.28 0.12
C THR A 47 -6.27 -5.04 0.80
N LEU A 48 -6.80 -4.07 0.04
CA LEU A 48 -7.37 -2.81 0.57
C LEU A 48 -6.43 -2.09 1.58
N ALA A 49 -5.15 -1.94 1.23
CA ALA A 49 -4.12 -1.31 2.05
C ALA A 49 -3.70 -2.05 3.34
N ILE A 50 -4.29 -3.18 3.69
CA ILE A 50 -3.94 -3.91 4.93
C ILE A 50 -2.48 -4.40 4.89
N LEU A 51 -2.07 -5.07 3.79
CA LEU A 51 -0.70 -5.52 3.60
C LEU A 51 0.29 -4.36 3.54
N ASP A 52 -0.10 -3.26 2.88
CA ASP A 52 0.70 -2.03 2.77
C ASP A 52 0.98 -1.43 4.15
N ILE A 53 -0.03 -1.36 5.02
CA ILE A 53 0.09 -0.89 6.41
C ILE A 53 1.04 -1.81 7.19
N ILE A 54 0.85 -3.14 7.13
CA ILE A 54 1.74 -4.11 7.80
C ILE A 54 3.18 -3.93 7.32
N TYR A 55 3.38 -3.75 6.03
CA TYR A 55 4.71 -3.50 5.46
C TYR A 55 5.33 -2.22 6.03
N ILE A 56 4.59 -1.11 6.06
CA ILE A 56 5.06 0.18 6.57
C ILE A 56 5.48 0.07 8.04
N PHE A 57 4.67 -0.57 8.89
CA PHE A 57 4.88 -0.60 10.34
C PHE A 57 5.81 -1.71 10.83
N ALA A 58 5.84 -2.89 10.18
CA ALA A 58 6.66 -4.01 10.63
C ALA A 58 7.95 -4.15 9.81
N VAL A 59 7.83 -4.21 8.48
CA VAL A 59 8.96 -4.59 7.61
C VAL A 59 9.86 -3.40 7.31
N ALA A 60 9.27 -2.28 6.88
CA ALA A 60 10.02 -1.09 6.50
C ALA A 60 10.77 -0.50 7.69
N ARG A 61 10.13 -0.40 8.87
CA ARG A 61 10.76 0.08 10.11
C ARG A 61 11.97 -0.76 10.50
N LYS A 62 11.83 -2.09 10.58
CA LYS A 62 12.93 -3.00 10.92
C LYS A 62 14.12 -2.88 9.96
N LYS A 63 13.85 -2.72 8.66
CA LYS A 63 14.91 -2.55 7.66
C LYS A 63 15.63 -1.21 7.81
N GLU A 64 14.90 -0.14 8.09
CA GLU A 64 15.45 1.21 8.31
C GLU A 64 16.37 1.23 9.53
N GLU A 65 15.97 0.63 10.66
CA GLU A 65 16.80 0.45 11.86
C GLU A 65 18.10 -0.32 11.55
N SER A 66 18.00 -1.45 10.83
CA SER A 66 19.18 -2.25 10.45
C SER A 66 20.15 -1.51 9.52
N ARG A 67 19.67 -0.51 8.77
CA ARG A 67 20.49 0.33 7.89
C ARG A 67 21.23 1.41 8.68
N LEU A 68 20.61 1.95 9.72
CA LEU A 68 21.20 2.99 10.57
C LEU A 68 22.21 2.42 11.58
N ALA A 69 22.04 1.17 11.99
CA ALA A 69 22.97 0.47 12.88
C ALA A 69 24.24 -0.05 12.17
N LYS A 70 24.41 0.24 10.88
CA LYS A 70 25.49 -0.27 10.03
C LYS A 70 26.37 0.88 9.55
#